data_AF-Q7X3Q3-F1
#
_entry.id   AF-Q7X3Q3-F1
#
_cell.length_a   1.000
_cell.length_b   1.000
_cell.length_c   1.000
_cell.angle_alpha   90.00
_cell.angle_beta   90.00
_cell.angle_gamma   90.00
#
_symmetry.space_group_name_H-M   'P 1'
#
loop_
_entity.id
_entity.type
_entity.pdbx_description
1 polymer ?
#
loop_
_entity_poly.entity_id
_entity_poly.type
_entity_poly.pdbx_seq_one_letter_code
_entity_poly.pdbx_strand_id
1 'polypeptide(L)'
;MTIDTDYKREMVCDYELLTRFNPNYINAKIAVIERDIESMYDRTYPHLVGDNVVGSIYYESFSLEHLAIDIMEQKDRLAKYKRKSKQYLKYFYTILDQYTSKEKRIIKSSINNYHIPDTTLLERFKCDLYDYIARIREQQSKQIEKSFDYIPLNKQRQSSYIHQYTLNEEKEIAIKEENKRQKHMDINDYQMLVDEYRDQKLIDFIDTLTHHNTSMEQVEWLETIVSDRVDESELRAIYYKLYKLKIDIYYR
;
A
#
# COMPACT_ATOMS: atom_id res chain seq x y z
N MET A 1 -41.58 15.61 -33.32
CA MET A 1 -41.03 14.88 -32.16
C MET A 1 -39.96 15.76 -31.55
N THR A 2 -40.30 16.47 -30.48
CA THR A 2 -39.34 17.23 -29.67
C THR A 2 -38.46 16.25 -28.93
N ILE A 3 -37.16 16.29 -29.21
CA ILE A 3 -36.16 15.55 -28.45
C ILE A 3 -36.12 16.25 -27.09
N ASP A 4 -36.73 15.61 -26.10
CA ASP A 4 -36.66 16.05 -24.71
C ASP A 4 -35.21 15.83 -24.26
N THR A 5 -34.41 16.90 -24.36
CA THR A 5 -33.08 16.97 -23.77
C THR A 5 -33.24 17.11 -22.26
N ASP A 6 -33.68 16.04 -21.60
CA ASP A 6 -33.70 15.97 -20.15
C ASP A 6 -32.25 15.83 -19.68
N TYR A 7 -31.67 17.00 -19.40
CA TYR A 7 -30.38 17.16 -18.78
C TYR A 7 -30.49 16.54 -17.38
N LYS A 8 -30.19 15.24 -17.26
CA LYS A 8 -30.17 14.54 -15.96
C LYS A 8 -29.21 15.28 -15.03
N ARG A 9 -29.78 16.12 -14.17
CA ARG A 9 -29.08 16.79 -13.09
C ARG A 9 -28.34 15.73 -12.29
N GLU A 10 -27.08 15.99 -11.97
CA GLU A 10 -26.29 15.07 -11.17
C GLU A 10 -27.01 14.81 -9.84
N MET A 11 -27.25 13.53 -9.53
CA MET A 11 -28.05 13.11 -8.39
C MET A 11 -27.38 11.92 -7.69
N VAL A 12 -27.62 11.78 -6.39
CA VAL A 12 -27.16 10.59 -5.65
C VAL A 12 -27.86 9.35 -6.19
N CYS A 13 -27.10 8.33 -6.55
CA CYS A 13 -27.68 7.10 -7.07
C CYS A 13 -28.32 6.25 -5.97
N ASP A 14 -29.26 5.39 -6.36
CA ASP A 14 -30.05 4.55 -5.46
C ASP A 14 -29.17 3.66 -4.58
N TYR A 15 -28.13 3.08 -5.17
CA TYR A 15 -27.15 2.29 -4.44
C TYR A 15 -26.46 3.09 -3.33
N GLU A 16 -26.03 4.32 -3.60
CA GLU A 16 -25.41 5.17 -2.59
C GLU A 16 -26.39 5.56 -1.49
N LEU A 17 -27.65 5.86 -1.84
CA LEU A 17 -28.70 6.17 -0.88
C LEU A 17 -28.98 5.01 0.07
N LEU A 18 -29.06 3.79 -0.46
CA LEU A 18 -29.34 2.57 0.32
C LEU A 18 -28.15 2.05 1.12
N THR A 19 -26.93 2.49 0.83
CA THR A 19 -25.71 2.02 1.51
C THR A 19 -25.05 3.09 2.37
N ARG A 20 -24.66 4.23 1.80
CA ARG A 20 -23.89 5.29 2.48
C ARG A 20 -24.74 6.15 3.42
N PHE A 21 -26.04 6.23 3.15
CA PHE A 21 -26.98 7.07 3.89
C PHE A 21 -28.02 6.26 4.67
N ASN A 22 -27.91 4.93 4.68
CA ASN A 22 -28.82 4.04 5.39
C ASN A 22 -28.19 3.58 6.73
N PRO A 23 -28.74 4.00 7.89
CA PRO A 23 -28.24 3.57 9.19
C PRO A 23 -28.22 2.05 9.39
N ASN A 24 -29.24 1.34 8.89
CA ASN A 24 -29.35 -0.11 9.05
C ASN A 24 -28.24 -0.84 8.30
N TYR A 25 -27.98 -0.43 7.06
CA TYR A 25 -26.87 -0.98 6.27
C TYR A 25 -25.51 -0.70 6.90
N ILE A 26 -25.29 0.55 7.37
CA ILE A 26 -24.04 0.94 8.03
C ILE A 26 -23.81 0.10 9.28
N ASN A 27 -24.83 -0.05 10.13
CA ASN A 27 -24.73 -0.84 11.37
C ASN A 27 -24.50 -2.32 11.07
N ALA A 28 -25.20 -2.90 10.09
CA ALA A 28 -24.97 -4.27 9.66
C ALA A 28 -23.53 -4.47 9.16
N LYS A 29 -23.01 -3.53 8.36
CA LYS A 29 -21.63 -3.58 7.85
C LYS A 29 -20.60 -3.43 8.97
N ILE A 30 -20.84 -2.55 9.95
CA ILE A 30 -20.00 -2.42 11.15
C ILE A 30 -19.97 -3.76 11.90
N ALA A 31 -21.13 -4.37 12.15
CA ALA A 31 -21.23 -5.63 12.86
C ALA A 31 -20.59 -6.82 12.13
N VAL A 32 -20.57 -6.81 10.79
CA VAL A 32 -19.80 -7.79 10.01
C VAL A 32 -18.31 -7.59 10.24
N ILE A 33 -17.79 -6.37 10.06
CA ILE A 33 -16.36 -6.08 10.23
C ILE A 33 -15.91 -6.35 11.68
N GLU A 34 -16.73 -6.03 12.68
CA GLU A 34 -16.42 -6.30 14.09
C GLU A 34 -16.36 -7.81 14.37
N ARG A 35 -17.26 -8.62 13.81
CA ARG A 35 -17.20 -10.08 13.91
C ARG A 35 -16.00 -10.66 13.18
N ASP A 36 -15.65 -10.11 12.02
CA ASP A 36 -14.46 -10.55 11.29
C ASP A 36 -13.20 -10.29 12.11
N ILE A 37 -13.07 -9.10 12.71
CA ILE A 37 -11.96 -8.75 13.62
C ILE A 37 -11.94 -9.70 14.83
N GLU A 38 -13.10 -9.99 15.43
CA GLU A 38 -13.19 -10.91 16.58
C GLU A 38 -12.70 -12.31 16.19
N SER A 39 -13.15 -12.82 15.03
CA SER A 39 -12.73 -14.13 14.52
C SER A 39 -11.24 -14.23 14.21
N MET A 40 -10.55 -13.09 13.99
CA MET A 40 -9.10 -13.10 13.79
C MET A 40 -8.35 -13.46 15.06
N TYR A 41 -8.89 -13.14 16.25
CA TYR A 41 -8.26 -13.54 17.52
C TYR A 41 -8.23 -15.06 17.70
N ASP A 42 -9.22 -15.77 17.16
CA ASP A 42 -9.28 -17.24 17.20
C ASP A 42 -8.22 -17.90 16.28
N ARG A 43 -7.68 -17.17 15.29
CA ARG A 43 -6.63 -17.66 14.36
C ARG A 43 -5.25 -17.79 14.99
N THR A 44 -5.10 -17.38 16.25
CA THR A 44 -3.86 -17.54 17.02
C THR A 44 -3.53 -19.02 17.24
N TYR A 45 -4.54 -19.91 17.20
CA TYR A 45 -4.34 -21.34 17.35
C TYR A 45 -4.12 -22.03 16.00
N PRO A 46 -3.10 -22.91 15.89
CA PRO A 46 -2.94 -23.76 14.73
C PRO A 46 -4.22 -24.55 14.49
N HIS A 47 -4.76 -24.45 13.28
CA HIS A 47 -5.97 -25.16 12.91
C HIS A 47 -5.71 -26.00 11.67
N LEU A 48 -6.46 -27.09 11.58
CA LEU A 48 -6.31 -28.09 10.55
C LEU A 48 -7.00 -27.60 9.29
N VAL A 49 -6.25 -27.41 8.21
CA VAL A 49 -6.75 -26.94 6.92
C VAL A 49 -6.54 -28.05 5.89
N GLY A 50 -7.56 -28.31 5.07
CA GLY A 50 -7.48 -29.22 3.94
C GLY A 50 -7.32 -28.44 2.64
N ASP A 51 -6.30 -28.77 1.86
CA ASP A 51 -6.16 -28.29 0.48
C ASP A 51 -6.83 -29.29 -0.45
N ASN A 52 -7.97 -28.90 -1.03
CA ASN A 52 -8.72 -29.73 -1.97
C ASN A 52 -7.99 -29.95 -3.31
N VAL A 53 -6.98 -29.14 -3.64
CA VAL A 53 -6.18 -29.26 -4.86
C VAL A 53 -5.08 -30.30 -4.69
N VAL A 54 -4.40 -30.29 -3.54
CA VAL A 54 -3.29 -31.21 -3.24
C VAL A 54 -3.76 -32.47 -2.49
N GLY A 55 -4.99 -32.46 -1.96
CA GLY A 55 -5.55 -33.57 -1.18
C GLY A 55 -4.88 -33.77 0.18
N SER A 56 -4.14 -32.77 0.66
CA SER A 56 -3.37 -32.83 1.89
C SER A 56 -4.04 -32.04 3.01
N ILE A 57 -3.85 -32.53 4.23
CA ILE A 57 -4.30 -31.88 5.46
C ILE A 57 -3.04 -31.41 6.19
N TYR A 58 -2.97 -30.12 6.51
CA TYR A 58 -1.86 -29.52 7.24
C TYR A 58 -2.36 -28.57 8.32
N TYR A 59 -1.48 -28.25 9.27
CA TYR A 59 -1.75 -27.21 10.26
C TYR A 59 -1.33 -25.86 9.71
N GLU A 60 -2.27 -24.94 9.58
CA GLU A 60 -1.97 -23.54 9.29
C GLU A 60 -1.76 -22.80 10.62
N SER A 61 -0.60 -22.17 10.78
CA SER A 61 -0.29 -21.31 11.92
C SER A 61 0.02 -19.90 11.43
N PHE A 62 -0.71 -18.91 11.94
CA PHE A 62 -0.40 -17.51 11.67
C PHE A 62 0.71 -17.03 12.61
N SER A 63 1.70 -16.31 12.07
CA SER A 63 2.65 -15.57 12.90
C SER A 63 1.88 -14.54 13.73
N LEU A 64 2.08 -14.56 15.05
CA LEU A 64 1.40 -13.66 15.99
C LEU A 64 1.62 -12.18 15.64
N GLU A 65 2.82 -11.85 15.13
CA GLU A 65 3.19 -10.50 14.71
C GLU A 65 2.38 -10.04 13.49
N HIS A 66 2.22 -10.92 12.49
CA HIS A 66 1.44 -10.61 11.29
C HIS A 66 -0.05 -10.50 11.62
N LEU A 67 -0.57 -11.40 12.45
CA LEU A 67 -1.96 -11.36 12.90
C LEU A 67 -2.26 -10.06 13.68
N ALA A 68 -1.33 -9.62 14.53
CA ALA A 68 -1.46 -8.36 15.26
C ALA A 68 -1.51 -7.15 14.30
N ILE A 69 -0.65 -7.11 13.30
CA ILE A 69 -0.65 -6.06 12.26
C ILE A 69 -1.99 -6.06 11.51
N ASP A 70 -2.46 -7.22 11.06
CA ASP A 70 -3.73 -7.31 10.32
C ASP A 70 -4.92 -6.84 11.16
N ILE A 71 -4.97 -7.23 12.44
CA ILE A 71 -6.03 -6.78 13.37
C ILE A 71 -5.98 -5.26 13.55
N MET A 72 -4.78 -4.68 13.70
CA MET A 72 -4.60 -3.23 13.81
C MET A 72 -5.11 -2.51 12.55
N GLU A 73 -4.73 -2.99 11.37
CA GLU A 73 -5.20 -2.42 10.11
C GLU A 73 -6.73 -2.49 9.96
N GLN A 74 -7.34 -3.63 10.29
CA GLN A 74 -8.79 -3.79 10.21
C GLN A 74 -9.52 -2.86 11.19
N LYS A 75 -8.99 -2.68 12.40
CA LYS A 75 -9.53 -1.72 13.38
C LYS A 75 -9.43 -0.28 12.87
N ASP A 76 -8.32 0.10 12.25
CA ASP A 76 -8.16 1.44 11.66
C ASP A 76 -9.10 1.67 10.47
N ARG A 77 -9.27 0.66 9.60
CA ARG A 77 -10.25 0.70 8.51
C ARG A 77 -11.68 0.86 9.05
N LEU A 78 -12.04 0.12 10.10
CA LEU A 78 -13.32 0.25 10.79
C LEU A 78 -13.51 1.65 11.37
N ALA A 79 -12.51 2.20 12.06
CA ALA A 79 -12.58 3.54 12.63
C ALA A 79 -12.78 4.61 11.54
N LYS A 80 -12.05 4.50 10.42
CA LYS A 80 -12.20 5.38 9.24
C LYS A 80 -13.59 5.25 8.62
N TYR A 81 -14.11 4.02 8.51
CA TYR A 81 -15.47 3.79 8.02
C TYR A 81 -16.51 4.44 8.94
N LYS A 82 -16.45 4.21 10.26
CA LYS A 82 -17.35 4.83 11.25
C LYS A 82 -17.36 6.36 11.15
N ARG A 83 -16.17 6.99 11.05
CA ARG A 83 -16.03 8.45 10.88
C ARG A 83 -16.71 8.95 9.61
N LYS A 84 -16.44 8.31 8.46
CA LYS A 84 -17.06 8.67 7.17
C LYS A 84 -18.59 8.48 7.21
N SER A 85 -19.06 7.33 7.71
CA SER A 85 -20.49 7.03 7.81
C SER A 85 -21.23 8.04 8.69
N LYS A 86 -20.65 8.46 9.81
CA LYS A 86 -21.20 9.53 10.67
C LYS A 86 -21.35 10.84 9.90
N GLN A 87 -20.38 11.19 9.07
CA GLN A 87 -20.41 12.40 8.25
C GLN A 87 -21.52 12.32 7.17
N TYR A 88 -21.63 11.20 6.47
CA TYR A 88 -22.70 10.99 5.49
C TYR A 88 -24.09 11.05 6.12
N LEU A 89 -24.29 10.41 7.27
CA LEU A 89 -25.55 10.49 8.01
C LEU A 89 -25.86 11.93 8.45
N LYS A 90 -24.85 12.71 8.85
CA LYS A 90 -25.03 14.14 9.15
C LYS A 90 -25.55 14.90 7.94
N TYR A 91 -25.01 14.65 6.74
CA TYR A 91 -25.49 15.30 5.51
C TYR A 91 -26.93 14.91 5.20
N PHE A 92 -27.23 13.62 5.31
CA PHE A 92 -28.57 13.09 5.11
C PHE A 92 -29.59 13.75 6.03
N TYR A 93 -29.34 13.79 7.34
CA TYR A 93 -30.27 14.39 8.30
C TYR A 93 -30.39 15.91 8.13
N THR A 94 -29.30 16.60 7.80
CA THR A 94 -29.33 18.04 7.51
C THR A 94 -30.29 18.37 6.36
N ILE A 95 -30.24 17.59 5.28
CA ILE A 95 -31.13 17.80 4.12
C ILE A 95 -32.55 17.32 4.44
N LEU A 96 -32.67 16.19 5.10
CA LEU A 96 -33.96 15.67 5.53
C LEU A 96 -34.73 16.67 6.40
N ASP A 97 -34.03 17.52 7.16
CA ASP A 97 -34.65 18.53 8.01
C ASP A 97 -35.38 19.65 7.27
N GLN A 98 -35.09 19.85 5.98
CA GLN A 98 -35.76 20.81 5.11
C GLN A 98 -37.13 20.31 4.61
N TYR A 99 -37.42 19.02 4.78
CA TYR A 99 -38.64 18.37 4.30
C TYR A 99 -39.72 18.34 5.38
N THR A 100 -40.99 18.26 4.98
CA THR A 100 -42.11 18.14 5.91
C THR A 100 -42.10 16.80 6.64
N SER A 101 -42.69 16.72 7.85
CA SER A 101 -42.73 15.48 8.64
C SER A 101 -43.30 14.27 7.88
N LYS A 102 -44.27 14.49 6.98
CA LYS A 102 -44.85 13.46 6.11
C LYS A 102 -43.83 12.96 5.09
N GLU A 103 -43.15 13.87 4.39
CA GLU A 103 -42.10 13.53 3.42
C GLU A 103 -40.91 12.83 4.10
N LYS A 104 -40.47 13.32 5.28
CA LYS A 104 -39.40 12.67 6.06
C LYS A 104 -39.72 11.20 6.36
N ARG A 105 -40.99 10.90 6.72
CA ARG A 105 -41.43 9.53 7.00
C ARG A 105 -41.37 8.65 5.75
N ILE A 106 -41.80 9.17 4.59
CA ILE A 106 -41.75 8.46 3.32
C ILE A 106 -40.30 8.14 2.95
N ILE A 107 -39.42 9.15 2.94
CA ILE A 107 -38.00 8.99 2.59
C ILE A 107 -37.31 7.98 3.51
N LYS A 108 -37.50 8.10 4.84
CA LYS A 108 -36.96 7.14 5.81
C LYS A 108 -37.49 5.72 5.59
N SER A 109 -38.79 5.58 5.33
CA SER A 109 -39.41 4.27 5.09
C SER A 109 -38.85 3.61 3.83
N SER A 110 -38.69 4.36 2.74
CA SER A 110 -38.12 3.86 1.49
C SER A 110 -36.69 3.33 1.68
N ILE A 111 -35.86 4.10 2.38
CA ILE A 111 -34.46 3.72 2.64
C ILE A 111 -34.39 2.51 3.58
N ASN A 112 -35.19 2.49 4.64
CA ASN A 112 -35.21 1.39 5.61
C ASN A 112 -35.71 0.08 4.99
N ASN A 113 -36.65 0.16 4.05
CA ASN A 113 -37.21 -1.00 3.33
C ASN A 113 -36.37 -1.41 2.11
N TYR A 114 -35.21 -0.77 1.89
CA TYR A 114 -34.35 -1.01 0.73
C TYR A 114 -35.06 -0.86 -0.62
N HIS A 115 -36.09 -0.01 -0.68
CA HIS A 115 -36.89 0.20 -1.87
C HIS A 115 -37.11 1.69 -2.12
N ILE A 116 -36.58 2.18 -3.24
CA ILE A 116 -36.69 3.56 -3.68
C ILE A 116 -37.71 3.61 -4.82
N PRO A 117 -38.97 3.99 -4.54
CA PRO A 117 -39.95 4.19 -5.59
C PRO A 117 -39.59 5.42 -6.41
N ASP A 118 -39.82 5.33 -7.72
CA ASP A 118 -39.58 6.42 -8.64
C ASP A 118 -40.66 7.50 -8.46
N THR A 119 -40.35 8.46 -7.59
CA THR A 119 -41.27 9.50 -7.16
C THR A 119 -40.54 10.83 -7.18
N THR A 120 -41.24 11.88 -7.61
CA THR A 120 -40.71 13.25 -7.69
C THR A 120 -40.12 13.73 -6.35
N LEU A 121 -40.66 13.24 -5.22
CA LEU A 121 -40.13 13.51 -3.89
C LEU A 121 -38.71 12.95 -3.69
N LEU A 122 -38.49 11.69 -4.06
CA LEU A 122 -37.19 11.03 -3.89
C LEU A 122 -36.16 11.53 -4.89
N GLU A 123 -36.57 11.83 -6.13
CA GLU A 123 -35.71 12.49 -7.10
C GLU A 123 -35.24 13.87 -6.61
N ARG A 124 -36.17 14.70 -6.11
CA ARG A 124 -35.83 16.00 -5.51
C ARG A 124 -34.85 15.81 -4.35
N PHE A 125 -35.10 14.85 -3.48
CA PHE A 125 -34.22 14.55 -2.35
C PHE A 125 -32.81 14.12 -2.79
N LYS A 126 -32.68 13.27 -3.82
CA LYS A 126 -31.39 12.84 -4.36
C LYS A 126 -30.60 14.01 -4.95
N CYS A 127 -31.28 14.92 -5.65
CA CYS A 127 -30.66 16.14 -6.20
C CYS A 127 -30.22 17.10 -5.08
N ASP A 128 -31.08 17.38 -4.10
CA ASP A 128 -30.75 18.27 -2.99
C ASP A 128 -29.56 17.75 -2.16
N LEU A 129 -29.54 16.43 -1.93
CA LEU A 129 -28.44 15.78 -1.24
C LEU A 129 -27.13 15.86 -2.05
N TYR A 130 -27.21 15.68 -3.36
CA TYR A 130 -26.06 15.82 -4.26
C TYR A 130 -25.49 17.25 -4.21
N ASP A 131 -26.34 18.26 -4.42
CA ASP A 131 -25.98 19.67 -4.42
C ASP A 131 -25.34 20.07 -3.08
N TYR A 132 -25.89 19.58 -1.97
CA TYR A 132 -25.34 19.84 -0.64
C TYR A 132 -23.94 19.24 -0.47
N ILE A 133 -23.73 18.00 -0.90
CA ILE A 133 -22.43 17.33 -0.83
C ILE A 133 -21.41 18.06 -1.71
N ALA A 134 -21.80 18.48 -2.92
CA ALA A 134 -20.95 19.24 -3.82
C ALA A 134 -20.50 20.57 -3.19
N ARG A 135 -21.43 21.32 -2.59
CA ARG A 135 -21.12 22.57 -1.86
C ARG A 135 -20.14 22.36 -0.71
N ILE A 136 -20.32 21.30 0.09
CA ILE A 136 -19.41 21.01 1.20
C ILE A 136 -18.01 20.65 0.69
N ARG A 137 -17.91 19.89 -0.41
CA ARG A 137 -16.61 19.58 -1.04
C ARG A 137 -15.91 20.84 -1.52
N GLU A 138 -16.64 21.73 -2.19
CA GLU A 138 -16.10 23.01 -2.66
C GLU A 138 -15.63 23.89 -1.50
N GLN A 139 -16.39 23.95 -0.40
CA GLN A 139 -15.98 24.67 0.82
C GLN A 139 -14.71 24.08 1.44
N GLN A 140 -14.58 22.74 1.47
CA GLN A 140 -13.37 22.09 1.95
C GLN A 140 -12.18 22.39 1.06
N SER A 141 -12.32 22.32 -0.27
CA SER A 141 -11.25 22.68 -1.22
C SER A 141 -10.80 24.13 -1.02
N LYS A 142 -11.72 25.08 -0.90
CA LYS A 142 -11.40 26.49 -0.65
C LYS A 142 -10.73 26.73 0.71
N GLN A 143 -11.11 25.98 1.75
CA GLN A 143 -10.43 26.05 3.05
C GLN A 143 -9.02 25.47 3.00
N ILE A 144 -8.85 24.38 2.25
CA ILE A 144 -7.54 23.78 2.01
C ILE A 144 -6.64 24.77 1.26
N GLU A 145 -7.10 25.36 0.15
CA GLU A 145 -6.37 26.40 -0.60
C GLU A 145 -5.97 27.59 0.30
N LYS A 146 -6.91 28.15 1.07
CA LYS A 146 -6.60 29.23 2.03
C LYS A 146 -5.61 28.82 3.12
N SER A 147 -5.59 27.55 3.54
CA SER A 147 -4.62 27.06 4.53
C SER A 147 -3.21 26.90 3.95
N PHE A 148 -3.09 26.74 2.63
CA PHE A 148 -1.80 26.69 1.93
C PHE A 148 -1.20 28.07 1.69
N ASP A 149 -2.03 29.12 1.53
CA ASP A 149 -1.57 30.50 1.37
C ASP A 149 -0.81 31.05 2.60
N TYR A 150 -0.97 30.46 3.79
CA TYR A 150 -0.28 30.85 5.03
C TYR A 150 0.97 30.05 5.36
N ILE A 151 1.40 29.12 4.49
CA ILE A 151 2.68 28.44 4.69
C ILE A 151 3.75 29.30 4.00
N PRO A 152 4.63 30.00 4.74
CA PRO A 152 5.73 30.71 4.11
C PRO A 152 6.53 29.70 3.27
N LEU A 153 6.88 30.11 2.06
CA LEU A 153 7.48 29.34 0.96
C LEU A 153 8.86 28.69 1.28
N ASN A 154 9.19 28.49 2.56
CA ASN A 154 10.44 27.91 3.06
C ASN A 154 10.24 26.63 3.90
N LYS A 155 9.05 26.05 3.87
CA LYS A 155 8.90 24.61 4.10
C LYS A 155 8.29 24.01 2.87
N GLN A 156 9.14 23.72 1.87
CA GLN A 156 8.92 22.52 1.06
C GLN A 156 8.52 21.44 2.05
N ARG A 157 7.25 21.07 2.05
CA ARG A 157 6.86 19.78 2.60
C ARG A 157 7.73 18.83 1.82
N GLN A 158 8.78 18.30 2.45
CA GLN A 158 9.40 17.07 1.96
C GLN A 158 8.21 16.15 1.77
N SER A 159 7.88 15.90 0.51
CA SER A 159 6.89 14.92 0.11
C SER A 159 7.15 13.71 0.98
N SER A 160 6.24 13.36 1.88
CA SER A 160 6.36 12.11 2.60
C SER A 160 6.42 11.05 1.52
N TYR A 161 7.57 10.38 1.38
CA TYR A 161 7.82 9.38 0.36
C TYR A 161 6.60 8.47 0.25
N ILE A 162 5.84 8.62 -0.84
CA ILE A 162 4.90 7.59 -1.25
C ILE A 162 5.83 6.52 -1.79
N HIS A 163 6.22 5.58 -0.93
CA HIS A 163 6.96 4.42 -1.39
C HIS A 163 6.13 3.78 -2.50
N GLN A 164 6.60 3.91 -3.76
CA GLN A 164 5.97 3.24 -4.92
C GLN A 164 6.10 1.72 -4.81
N TYR A 165 6.97 1.27 -3.91
CA TYR A 165 7.40 -0.09 -3.68
C TYR A 165 7.31 -0.40 -2.18
N THR A 166 7.12 -1.65 -1.79
CA THR A 166 7.19 -2.06 -0.38
C THR A 166 8.62 -1.89 0.17
N LEU A 167 8.78 -1.82 1.49
CA LEU A 167 10.10 -1.76 2.15
C LEU A 167 11.07 -2.85 1.69
N ASN A 168 10.55 -4.03 1.34
CA ASN A 168 11.37 -5.13 0.81
C ASN A 168 11.77 -4.89 -0.64
N GLU A 169 10.87 -4.38 -1.47
CA GLU A 169 11.16 -4.02 -2.86
C GLU A 169 12.16 -2.86 -2.94
N GLU A 170 12.10 -1.89 -2.04
CA GLU A 170 13.09 -0.80 -1.97
C GLU A 170 14.48 -1.29 -1.58
N LYS A 171 14.57 -2.25 -0.64
CA LYS A 171 15.83 -2.91 -0.29
C LYS A 171 16.41 -3.66 -1.49
N GLU A 172 15.58 -4.40 -2.22
CA GLU A 172 16.00 -5.14 -3.42
C GLU A 172 16.48 -4.20 -4.54
N ILE A 173 15.80 -3.07 -4.74
CA ILE A 173 16.22 -2.05 -5.71
C ILE A 173 17.55 -1.43 -5.29
N ALA A 174 17.71 -1.06 -4.02
CA ALA A 174 18.95 -0.50 -3.50
C ALA A 174 20.13 -1.47 -3.66
N ILE A 175 19.92 -2.76 -3.38
CA ILE A 175 20.94 -3.81 -3.58
C ILE A 175 21.31 -3.93 -5.06
N LYS A 176 20.33 -3.91 -5.97
CA LYS A 176 20.57 -3.99 -7.41
C LYS A 176 21.31 -2.76 -7.94
N GLU A 177 20.96 -1.57 -7.47
CA GLU A 177 21.64 -0.33 -7.85
C GLU A 177 23.07 -0.33 -7.33
N GLU A 178 23.31 -0.73 -6.09
CA GLU A 178 24.65 -0.82 -5.51
C GLU A 178 25.52 -1.84 -6.25
N ASN A 179 24.99 -3.05 -6.52
CA ASN A 179 25.67 -4.05 -7.33
C ASN A 179 26.03 -3.52 -8.72
N LYS A 180 25.10 -2.78 -9.35
CA LYS A 180 25.36 -2.16 -10.65
C LYS A 180 26.45 -1.09 -10.55
N ARG A 181 26.45 -0.26 -9.51
CA ARG A 181 27.47 0.78 -9.28
C ARG A 181 28.84 0.15 -9.08
N GLN A 182 28.96 -0.89 -8.25
CA GLN A 182 30.22 -1.60 -8.03
C GLN A 182 30.74 -2.25 -9.30
N LYS A 183 29.88 -2.93 -10.07
CA LYS A 183 30.26 -3.59 -11.33
C LYS A 183 30.76 -2.63 -12.40
N HIS A 184 30.25 -1.40 -12.42
CA HIS A 184 30.62 -0.37 -13.40
C HIS A 184 31.54 0.71 -12.80
N MET A 185 32.09 0.46 -11.61
CA MET A 185 33.07 1.34 -10.98
C MET A 185 34.34 1.37 -11.84
N ASP A 186 34.90 2.57 -12.04
CA ASP A 186 36.18 2.71 -12.72
C ASP A 186 37.24 1.88 -12.01
N ILE A 187 38.14 1.25 -12.77
CA ILE A 187 39.13 0.36 -12.20
C ILE A 187 40.01 1.09 -11.18
N ASN A 188 40.35 2.37 -11.36
CA ASN A 188 41.18 3.11 -10.41
C ASN A 188 40.43 3.38 -9.09
N ASP A 189 39.14 3.69 -9.17
CA ASP A 189 38.29 3.89 -7.99
C ASP A 189 38.10 2.56 -7.24
N TYR A 190 37.96 1.46 -7.97
CA TYR A 190 37.86 0.11 -7.42
C TYR A 190 39.15 -0.29 -6.71
N GLN A 191 40.31 0.02 -7.31
CA GLN A 191 41.62 -0.21 -6.72
C GLN A 191 41.79 0.55 -5.41
N MET A 192 41.47 1.85 -5.40
CA MET A 192 41.51 2.68 -4.20
C MET A 192 40.61 2.11 -3.07
N LEU A 193 39.42 1.62 -3.41
CA LEU A 193 38.51 1.01 -2.45
C LEU A 193 39.08 -0.26 -1.83
N VAL A 194 39.65 -1.14 -2.65
CA VAL A 194 40.18 -2.43 -2.22
C VAL A 194 41.52 -2.28 -1.49
N ASP A 195 42.32 -1.26 -1.82
CA ASP A 195 43.60 -1.00 -1.16
C ASP A 195 43.44 -0.66 0.34
N GLU A 196 42.33 -0.05 0.72
CA GLU A 196 41.96 0.21 2.12
C GLU A 196 41.60 -1.06 2.91
N TYR A 197 41.41 -2.20 2.24
CA TYR A 197 41.08 -3.46 2.91
C TYR A 197 42.35 -4.13 3.44
N ARG A 198 42.32 -4.46 4.73
CA ARG A 198 43.29 -5.38 5.35
C ARG A 198 42.95 -6.82 4.98
N ASP A 199 43.90 -7.74 5.13
CA ASP A 199 43.84 -9.12 4.61
C ASP A 199 42.52 -9.84 4.91
N GLN A 200 42.03 -9.84 6.16
CA GLN A 200 40.73 -10.46 6.50
C GLN A 200 39.54 -9.77 5.81
N LYS A 201 39.54 -8.44 5.75
CA LYS A 201 38.48 -7.65 5.11
C LYS A 201 38.47 -7.84 3.59
N LEU A 202 39.64 -8.08 3.00
CA LEU A 202 39.79 -8.43 1.59
C LEU A 202 39.18 -9.81 1.30
N ILE A 203 39.43 -10.80 2.17
CA ILE A 203 38.86 -12.15 2.05
C ILE A 203 37.33 -12.10 2.20
N ASP A 204 36.83 -11.41 3.23
CA ASP A 204 35.39 -11.24 3.43
C ASP A 204 34.74 -10.54 2.24
N PHE A 205 35.42 -9.54 1.66
CA PHE A 205 34.95 -8.84 0.46
C PHE A 205 34.89 -9.77 -0.76
N ILE A 206 35.92 -10.59 -0.99
CA ILE A 206 35.94 -11.58 -2.07
C ILE A 206 34.76 -12.56 -1.97
N ASP A 207 34.37 -12.92 -0.75
CA ASP A 207 33.24 -13.80 -0.49
C ASP A 207 31.88 -13.18 -0.82
N THR A 208 31.82 -11.85 -0.94
CA THR A 208 30.61 -11.12 -1.37
C THR A 208 30.53 -10.90 -2.89
N LEU A 209 31.56 -11.30 -3.65
CA LEU A 209 31.60 -11.10 -5.09
C LEU A 209 30.71 -12.07 -5.85
N THR A 210 30.01 -11.55 -6.84
CA THR A 210 29.08 -12.26 -7.71
C THR A 210 29.14 -11.65 -9.10
N HIS A 211 28.69 -12.39 -10.11
CA HIS A 211 28.64 -11.87 -11.49
C HIS A 211 27.70 -10.64 -11.64
N HIS A 212 26.86 -10.34 -10.64
CA HIS A 212 25.98 -9.18 -10.61
C HIS A 212 26.69 -7.89 -10.15
N ASN A 213 27.71 -7.98 -9.30
CA ASN A 213 28.41 -6.83 -8.70
C ASN A 213 29.88 -6.69 -9.12
N THR A 214 30.42 -7.62 -9.91
CA THR A 214 31.83 -7.61 -10.34
C THR A 214 31.97 -7.72 -11.85
N SER A 215 32.94 -7.00 -12.42
CA SER A 215 33.32 -7.09 -13.84
C SER A 215 34.51 -8.04 -14.05
N MET A 216 34.72 -8.51 -15.29
CA MET A 216 35.87 -9.39 -15.60
C MET A 216 37.21 -8.72 -15.29
N GLU A 217 37.35 -7.44 -15.63
CA GLU A 217 38.54 -6.62 -15.40
C GLU A 217 38.87 -6.49 -13.90
N GLN A 218 37.85 -6.31 -13.06
CA GLN A 218 38.01 -6.28 -11.60
C GLN A 218 38.48 -7.62 -11.03
N VAL A 219 37.95 -8.74 -11.54
CA VAL A 219 38.37 -10.08 -11.09
C VAL A 219 39.81 -10.39 -11.49
N GLU A 220 40.22 -10.04 -12.71
CA GLU A 220 41.60 -10.23 -13.18
C GLU A 220 42.60 -9.39 -12.37
N TRP A 221 42.21 -8.17 -11.99
CA TRP A 221 43.03 -7.36 -11.10
C TRP A 221 43.11 -7.93 -9.69
N LEU A 222 42.00 -8.42 -9.12
CA LEU A 222 41.99 -9.07 -7.80
C LEU A 222 42.87 -10.32 -7.74
N GLU A 223 42.93 -11.13 -8.80
CA GLU A 223 43.85 -12.28 -8.89
C GLU A 223 45.32 -11.83 -8.73
N THR A 224 45.66 -10.65 -9.25
CA THR A 224 47.01 -10.08 -9.13
C THR A 224 47.29 -9.65 -7.69
N ILE A 225 46.38 -8.90 -7.06
CA ILE A 225 46.55 -8.38 -5.69
C ILE A 225 46.55 -9.46 -4.61
N VAL A 226 45.66 -10.44 -4.74
CA VAL A 226 45.54 -11.52 -3.74
C VAL A 226 46.83 -12.33 -3.66
N SER A 227 47.51 -12.52 -4.79
CA SER A 227 48.82 -13.20 -4.85
C SER A 227 49.89 -12.52 -4.02
N ASP A 228 49.82 -11.19 -3.91
CA ASP A 228 50.82 -10.38 -3.23
C ASP A 228 50.50 -10.16 -1.75
N ARG A 229 49.23 -10.32 -1.34
CA ARG A 229 48.73 -9.90 -0.02
C ARG A 229 48.20 -11.02 0.86
N VAL A 230 47.96 -12.22 0.35
CA VAL A 230 47.34 -13.33 1.11
C VAL A 230 48.28 -14.52 1.26
N ASP A 231 48.24 -15.14 2.44
CA ASP A 231 49.04 -16.32 2.78
C ASP A 231 48.71 -17.54 1.89
N GLU A 232 49.74 -18.34 1.59
CA GLU A 232 49.70 -19.45 0.65
C GLU A 232 48.64 -20.52 0.99
N SER A 233 48.30 -20.67 2.27
CA SER A 233 47.26 -21.59 2.74
C SER A 233 45.84 -21.20 2.31
N GLU A 234 45.57 -19.90 2.08
CA GLU A 234 44.25 -19.38 1.75
C GLU A 234 44.11 -19.02 0.26
N LEU A 235 45.24 -18.76 -0.42
CA LEU A 235 45.30 -18.49 -1.86
C LEU A 235 44.53 -19.51 -2.69
N ARG A 236 44.69 -20.81 -2.40
CA ARG A 236 44.05 -21.87 -3.19
C ARG A 236 42.53 -21.78 -3.16
N ALA A 237 41.94 -21.43 -2.02
CA ALA A 237 40.50 -21.31 -1.87
C ALA A 237 39.97 -20.04 -2.58
N ILE A 238 40.72 -18.94 -2.47
CA ILE A 238 40.38 -17.67 -3.11
C ILE A 238 40.46 -17.79 -4.64
N TYR A 239 41.54 -18.35 -5.18
CA TYR A 239 41.70 -18.57 -6.61
C TYR A 239 40.60 -19.44 -7.21
N TYR A 240 40.18 -20.49 -6.50
CA TYR A 240 39.06 -21.31 -6.95
C TYR A 240 37.75 -20.52 -7.03
N LYS A 241 37.51 -19.61 -6.08
CA LYS A 241 36.34 -18.71 -6.09
C LYS A 241 36.39 -17.70 -7.23
N LEU A 242 37.53 -17.02 -7.42
CA LEU A 242 37.72 -16.06 -8.51
C LEU A 242 37.60 -16.75 -9.88
N TYR A 243 38.17 -17.94 -10.04
CA TYR A 243 38.03 -18.75 -11.25
C TYR A 243 36.58 -19.11 -11.55
N LYS A 244 35.82 -19.57 -10.54
CA LYS A 244 34.39 -19.88 -10.68
C LYS A 244 33.59 -18.62 -11.04
N LEU A 245 33.92 -17.49 -10.42
CA LEU A 245 33.30 -16.20 -10.71
C LEU A 245 33.57 -15.74 -12.16
N LYS A 246 34.78 -15.94 -12.69
CA LYS A 246 35.11 -15.64 -14.11
C LYS A 246 34.27 -16.47 -15.08
N ILE A 247 34.09 -17.76 -14.79
CA ILE A 247 33.19 -18.63 -15.55
C ILE A 247 31.76 -18.08 -15.52
N ASP A 248 31.25 -17.74 -14.32
CA ASP A 248 29.89 -17.22 -14.17
C ASP A 248 29.68 -15.86 -14.87
N ILE A 249 30.71 -15.02 -14.95
CA ILE A 249 30.71 -13.76 -15.71
C ILE A 249 30.77 -14.01 -17.21
N TYR A 250 31.55 -14.99 -17.68
CA TYR A 250 31.75 -15.27 -19.11
C TYR A 250 30.50 -15.88 -19.77
N TYR A 251 29.73 -16.68 -19.04
CA TYR A 251 28.57 -17.42 -19.57
C TYR A 251 27.21 -16.74 -19.33
N ARG A 252 27.17 -15.48 -18.87
CA ARG A 252 25.94 -14.69 -18.63
C ARG A 252 25.94 -13.38 -19.41
#